data_AF-H3REC8-F1
#
_entry.id   AF-H3REC8-F1
#
_cell.length_a   1.000
_cell.length_b   1.000
_cell.length_c   1.000
_cell.angle_alpha   90.00
_cell.angle_beta   90.00
_cell.angle_gamma   90.00
#
_symmetry.space_group_name_H-M   'P 1'
#
loop_
_entity.id
_entity.type
_entity.pdbx_description
1 polymer ?
#
loop_
_entity_poly.entity_id
_entity_poly.type
_entity_poly.pdbx_seq_one_letter_code
_entity_poly.pdbx_strand_id
1 'polypeptide(L)' 'MKASDFNKRYPVGQTFIYQPHPVLRGGKVVKTVDIARDLKSVTVVEINQEPYFANIKSLNSCR' A
#
# COMPACT_ATOMS: atom_id res chain seq x y z
N MET A 1 -1.85 10.04 5.21
CA MET A 1 -0.56 9.80 5.89
C MET A 1 0.57 10.03 4.89
N LYS A 2 1.76 10.38 5.35
CA LYS A 2 2.98 10.52 4.52
C LYS A 2 3.80 9.22 4.52
N ALA A 3 4.79 9.11 3.65
CA ALA A 3 5.67 7.95 3.57
C ALA A 3 6.40 7.67 4.89
N SER A 4 6.89 8.71 5.56
CA SER A 4 7.59 8.59 6.84
C SER A 4 6.73 7.91 7.91
N ASP A 5 5.46 8.31 8.05
CA ASP A 5 4.53 7.73 9.01
C ASP A 5 4.14 6.30 8.62
N PHE A 6 3.97 6.05 7.32
CA PHE A 6 3.67 4.72 6.81
C PHE A 6 4.82 3.74 7.11
N ASN A 7 6.05 4.11 6.82
CA ASN A 7 7.25 3.29 7.03
C ASN A 7 7.55 3.05 8.51
N LYS A 8 7.19 3.99 9.40
CA LYS A 8 7.27 3.79 10.86
C LYS A 8 6.24 2.78 11.35
N ARG A 9 5.06 2.74 10.73
CA ARG A 9 3.93 1.91 11.17
C ARG A 9 3.97 0.51 10.60
N TYR A 10 4.46 0.36 9.37
CA TYR A 10 4.40 -0.90 8.63
C TYR A 10 5.81 -1.27 8.13
N PRO A 11 6.37 -2.40 8.57
CA PRO A 11 7.65 -2.87 8.05
C PRO A 11 7.51 -3.33 6.59
N VAL A 12 8.63 -3.39 5.88
CA VAL A 12 8.70 -4.05 4.57
C VAL A 12 8.29 -5.53 4.72
N GLY A 13 7.50 -6.05 3.79
CA GLY A 13 6.89 -7.37 3.86
C GLY A 13 5.50 -7.42 4.53
N GLN A 14 5.01 -6.29 5.06
CA GLN A 14 3.68 -6.19 5.64
C GLN A 14 2.61 -6.51 4.59
N THR A 15 1.59 -7.26 5.00
CA THR A 15 0.49 -7.69 4.14
C THR A 15 -0.68 -6.69 4.19
N PHE A 16 -1.26 -6.40 3.04
CA PHE A 16 -2.40 -5.50 2.84
C PHE A 16 -3.42 -6.09 1.88
N ILE A 17 -4.64 -5.57 1.92
CA ILE A 17 -5.64 -5.76 0.88
C ILE A 17 -5.54 -4.56 -0.07
N TYR A 18 -5.09 -4.81 -1.30
CA TYR A 18 -5.14 -3.84 -2.38
C TYR A 18 -6.56 -3.75 -2.94
N GLN A 19 -7.18 -2.58 -2.73
CA GLN A 19 -8.54 -2.27 -3.12
C GLN A 19 -8.59 -0.83 -3.69
N PRO A 20 -8.37 -0.66 -5.01
CA PRO A 20 -8.37 0.67 -5.63
C PRO A 20 -9.74 1.34 -5.61
N HIS A 21 -10.82 0.54 -5.59
CA HIS A 21 -12.21 1.03 -5.51
C HIS A 21 -12.83 0.57 -4.18
N PRO A 22 -12.96 1.47 -3.18
CA PRO A 22 -13.45 1.11 -1.84
C PRO A 22 -14.86 0.50 -1.83
N VAL A 23 -15.67 0.82 -2.84
CA VAL A 23 -17.07 0.36 -2.98
C VAL A 23 -17.15 -1.09 -3.48
N LEU A 24 -16.15 -1.55 -4.24
CA LEU A 24 -16.14 -2.89 -4.83
C LEU A 24 -15.58 -3.91 -3.85
N ARG A 25 -16.30 -5.00 -3.63
CA ARG A 25 -15.81 -6.16 -2.84
C ARG A 25 -14.76 -6.93 -3.65
N GLY A 26 -13.79 -7.55 -2.96
CA GLY A 26 -12.81 -8.45 -3.59
C GLY A 26 -11.43 -7.83 -3.86
N GLY A 27 -10.83 -7.19 -2.85
CA GLY A 27 -9.44 -6.72 -2.94
C GLY A 27 -8.43 -7.88 -2.93
N LYS A 28 -7.28 -7.68 -3.56
CA LYS A 28 -6.20 -8.67 -3.63
C LYS A 28 -5.30 -8.58 -2.40
N VAL A 29 -4.86 -9.70 -1.86
CA VAL A 29 -3.85 -9.71 -0.79
C VAL A 29 -2.47 -9.50 -1.41
N VAL A 30 -1.78 -8.43 -0.98
CA VAL A 30 -0.45 -8.03 -1.47
C VAL A 30 0.50 -7.80 -0.30
N LYS A 31 1.80 -7.84 -0.56
CA LYS A 31 2.86 -7.52 0.42
C LYS A 31 3.71 -6.36 -0.07
N THR A 32 4.15 -5.51 0.85
CA THR A 32 5.12 -4.46 0.52
C THR A 32 6.47 -5.08 0.21
N VAL A 33 7.10 -4.64 -0.88
CA VAL A 33 8.43 -5.11 -1.32
C VAL A 33 9.52 -4.15 -0.87
N ASP A 34 9.20 -2.86 -0.78
CA ASP A 34 10.11 -1.79 -0.39
C ASP A 34 9.39 -0.73 0.46
N ILE A 35 10.12 0.25 0.96
CA ILE A 35 9.61 1.40 1.70
C ILE A 35 8.67 2.25 0.83
N ALA A 36 7.67 2.85 1.46
CA ALA A 36 6.84 3.85 0.80
C ALA A 36 7.66 5.12 0.51
N ARG A 37 7.33 5.78 -0.60
CA ARG A 37 7.93 7.04 -1.05
C ARG A 37 6.86 8.08 -1.33
N ASP A 38 7.11 9.32 -0.92
CA ASP A 38 6.25 10.44 -1.24
C ASP A 38 6.58 10.96 -2.64
N LEU A 39 5.56 11.01 -3.50
CA LEU A 39 5.56 11.79 -4.74
C LEU A 39 4.85 13.12 -4.49
N LYS A 40 4.80 13.99 -5.50
CA LYS A 40 4.26 15.38 -5.41
C LYS A 40 3.00 15.48 -4.54
N SER A 41 1.97 14.69 -4.85
CA SER A 41 0.65 14.75 -4.17
C SER A 41 0.19 13.40 -3.60
N VAL A 42 0.94 12.33 -3.81
CA VAL A 42 0.54 10.96 -3.44
C VAL A 42 1.70 10.22 -2.81
N THR A 43 1.39 9.27 -1.95
CA THR A 43 2.37 8.37 -1.36
C THR A 43 2.18 6.99 -1.96
N VAL A 44 3.25 6.41 -2.48
CA VAL A 44 3.23 5.12 -3.18
C VAL A 44 4.17 4.14 -2.50
N VAL A 45 3.83 2.86 -2.58
CA VAL A 45 4.68 1.76 -2.09
C VAL A 45 4.73 0.65 -3.14
N GLU A 46 5.88 -0.01 -3.22
CA GLU A 46 6.06 -1.15 -4.09
C GLU A 46 5.42 -2.41 -3.48
N ILE A 47 4.70 -3.17 -4.29
CA ILE A 47 3.96 -4.36 -3.90
C ILE A 47 4.33 -5.56 -4.80
N ASN A 48 4.18 -6.76 -4.26
CA ASN A 48 4.65 -8.00 -4.89
C ASN A 48 3.80 -8.50 -6.07
N GLN A 49 2.71 -7.82 -6.41
CA GLN A 49 1.79 -8.21 -7.48
C GLN A 49 1.36 -6.97 -8.26
N GLU A 50 0.87 -7.17 -9.49
CA GLU A 50 0.31 -6.08 -10.30
C GLU A 50 -0.73 -5.26 -9.52
N PRO A 51 -0.61 -3.92 -9.52
CA PRO A 51 0.17 -3.08 -10.45
C PRO A 51 1.65 -2.81 -10.09
N TYR A 52 2.24 -3.54 -9.13
CA TYR A 52 3.60 -3.38 -8.57
C TYR A 52 3.84 -2.09 -7.80
N PHE A 53 3.13 -1.02 -8.09
CA PHE A 53 3.12 0.20 -7.28
C PHE A 53 1.70 0.57 -6.91
N ALA A 54 1.43 0.69 -5.61
CA ALA A 54 0.12 1.03 -5.10
C ALA A 54 0.17 2.36 -4.34
N ASN A 55 -0.86 3.18 -4.53
CA ASN A 55 -1.12 4.29 -3.62
C ASN A 55 -1.52 3.72 -2.25
N ILE A 56 -0.91 4.22 -1.19
CA ILE A 56 -1.21 3.75 0.17
C ILE A 56 -2.68 3.94 0.56
N LYS A 57 -3.40 4.89 -0.06
CA LYS A 57 -4.85 5.09 0.15
C LYS A 57 -5.70 3.93 -0.37
N SER A 58 -5.15 3.12 -1.27
CA SER A 58 -5.79 1.93 -1.84
C SER A 58 -5.38 0.66 -1.11
N LEU A 59 -4.61 0.76 -0.02
CA LEU A 59 -4.17 -0.36 0.81
C LEU A 59 -4.92 -0.36 2.13
N ASN A 60 -5.68 -1.41 2.38
CA ASN A 60 -6.34 -1.65 3.65
C ASN A 60 -5.49 -2.62 4.47
N SER A 61 -5.12 -2.24 5.70
CA SER A 61 -4.39 -3.14 6.60
C SER A 61 -5.25 -4.35 6.92
N CYS A 62 -4.74 -5.54 6.60
CA CYS A 62 -5.21 -6.76 7.26
C CYS A 62 -4.89 -6.58 8.75
N ARG A 63 -5.92 -6.64 9.60
CA ARG A 63 -5.76 -6.47 11.05
C ARG A 63 -4.77 -7.46 11.64
#